data_AF-A0A0Q4BA89-F1
#
_entry.id   AF-A0A0Q4BA89-F1
#
_cell.length_a   1.000
_cell.length_b   1.000
_cell.length_c   1.000
_cell.angle_alpha   90.00
_cell.angle_beta   90.00
_cell.angle_gamma   90.00
#
_symmetry.space_group_name_H-M   'P 1'
#
loop_
_entity.id
_entity.type
_entity.pdbx_description
1 polymer ?
#
loop_
_entity_poly.entity_id
_entity_poly.type
_entity_poly.pdbx_seq_one_letter_code
_entity_poly.pdbx_strand_id
1 'polypeptide(L)' 'MSYNIIGKTELEYEFLFNLRDQTLLFLRMCPENNGYAGEILARLEEMVDILGRRLEKEED' A
#
# COMPACT_ATOMS: atom_id res chain seq x y z
N MET A 1 -25.12 -7.49 -1.31
CA MET A 1 -24.42 -6.67 -0.30
C MET A 1 -22.88 -6.67 -0.46
N SER A 2 -22.28 -7.42 -1.42
CA SER A 2 -20.80 -7.48 -1.56
C SER A 2 -20.16 -6.34 -2.35
N TYR A 3 -20.89 -5.68 -3.27
CA TYR A 3 -20.33 -4.59 -4.11
C TYR A 3 -19.75 -3.41 -3.30
N ASN A 4 -20.33 -3.09 -2.14
CA ASN A 4 -19.81 -2.02 -1.28
C ASN A 4 -18.52 -2.39 -0.54
N ILE A 5 -18.24 -3.69 -0.37
CA ILE A 5 -17.03 -4.17 0.31
C ILE A 5 -15.88 -4.16 -0.70
N ILE A 6 -16.11 -4.67 -1.91
CA ILE A 6 -15.12 -4.71 -3.00
C ILE A 6 -14.64 -3.28 -3.32
N GLY A 7 -15.57 -2.35 -3.57
CA GLY A 7 -15.19 -0.96 -3.87
C GLY A 7 -14.48 -0.24 -2.71
N LYS A 8 -14.74 -0.62 -1.46
CA LYS A 8 -14.02 -0.07 -0.30
C LYS A 8 -12.59 -0.63 -0.22
N THR A 9 -12.44 -1.94 -0.45
CA THR A 9 -11.15 -2.62 -0.45
C THR A 9 -10.25 -2.12 -1.59
N GLU A 10 -10.82 -1.89 -2.78
CA GLU A 10 -10.11 -1.28 -3.91
C GLU A 10 -9.60 0.13 -3.58
N LEU A 11 -10.46 0.99 -3.01
CA LEU A 11 -10.07 2.33 -2.57
C LEU A 11 -8.95 2.30 -1.52
N GLU A 12 -9.02 1.36 -0.57
CA GLU A 12 -7.98 1.18 0.45
C GLU A 12 -6.66 0.72 -0.17
N TYR A 13 -6.71 -0.19 -1.13
CA TYR A 13 -5.54 -0.64 -1.89
C TYR A 13 -4.90 0.50 -2.68
N GLU A 14 -5.67 1.29 -3.42
CA GLU A 14 -5.18 2.46 -4.16
C GLU A 14 -4.53 3.50 -3.22
N PHE A 15 -5.15 3.75 -2.06
CA PHE A 15 -4.59 4.65 -1.06
C PHE A 15 -3.22 4.17 -0.56
N LEU A 16 -3.11 2.89 -0.19
CA LEU A 16 -1.87 2.31 0.29
C LEU A 16 -0.78 2.29 -0.79
N PHE A 17 -1.15 2.01 -2.04
CA PHE A 17 -0.24 2.08 -3.18
C PHE A 17 0.34 3.48 -3.35
N ASN A 18 -0.50 4.50 -3.30
CA ASN A 18 -0.06 5.90 -3.40
C ASN A 18 0.85 6.30 -2.23
N LEU A 19 0.50 5.89 -1.00
CA LEU A 19 1.29 6.21 0.18
C LEU A 19 2.66 5.51 0.15
N ARG A 20 2.73 4.27 -0.34
CA ARG A 20 3.99 3.56 -0.59
C ARG A 20 4.87 4.36 -1.55
N ASP A 21 4.33 4.78 -2.69
CA ASP A 21 5.10 5.49 -3.72
C ASP A 21 5.59 6.86 -3.24
N GLN A 22 4.78 7.58 -2.48
CA GLN A 22 5.21 8.84 -1.85
C GLN A 22 6.32 8.61 -0.83
N THR A 23 6.25 7.54 -0.03
CA THR A 23 7.29 7.19 0.94
C THR A 23 8.60 6.81 0.23
N LEU A 24 8.52 6.05 -0.87
CA LEU A 24 9.67 5.72 -1.70
C LEU A 24 10.31 6.97 -2.32
N LEU A 25 9.49 7.91 -2.82
CA LEU A 25 9.98 9.18 -3.35
C LEU A 25 10.66 10.02 -2.25
N PHE A 26 10.07 10.09 -1.05
CA PHE A 26 10.66 10.78 0.09
C PHE A 26 12.04 10.22 0.44
N LEU A 27 12.18 8.89 0.52
CA LEU A 27 13.45 8.24 0.80
C LEU A 27 14.51 8.48 -0.29
N ARG A 28 14.10 8.56 -1.56
CA ARG A 28 14.99 8.92 -2.68
C ARG A 28 15.48 10.37 -2.60
N MET A 29 14.63 11.30 -2.16
CA MET A 29 14.97 12.72 -2.01
C MET A 29 15.78 13.01 -0.74
N CYS A 30 15.54 12.24 0.33
CA CYS A 30 16.18 12.40 1.62
C CYS A 30 16.80 11.08 2.09
N PRO A 31 17.87 10.61 1.44
CA PRO A 31 18.47 9.29 1.71
C PRO A 31 19.03 9.17 3.13
N GLU A 32 19.31 10.27 3.81
CA GLU A 32 19.79 10.29 5.20
C GLU A 32 18.67 9.92 6.21
N ASN A 33 17.41 10.00 5.79
CA ASN A 33 16.24 9.66 6.61
C ASN A 33 15.81 8.19 6.46
N ASN A 34 16.69 7.31 5.96
CA ASN A 34 16.40 5.91 5.65
C ASN A 34 16.05 5.01 6.85
N GLY A 35 16.10 5.53 8.08
CA GLY A 35 15.73 4.79 9.29
C GLY A 35 14.23 4.51 9.36
N TYR A 36 13.51 5.28 10.18
CA TYR A 36 12.09 5.06 10.43
C TYR A 36 11.22 5.11 9.15
N ALA A 37 11.58 5.93 8.16
CA ALA A 37 10.87 5.97 6.88
C ALA A 37 11.06 4.69 6.05
N GLY A 38 12.20 4.00 6.18
CA GLY A 38 12.43 2.68 5.57
C GLY A 38 11.55 1.60 6.21
N GLU A 39 11.39 1.63 7.54
CA GLU A 39 10.47 0.74 8.26
C GLU A 39 9.01 0.97 7.87
N ILE A 40 8.61 2.24 7.71
CA ILE A 40 7.27 2.60 7.19
C ILE A 40 7.09 2.04 5.78
N LEU A 41 8.07 2.22 4.89
CA LEU A 41 8.00 1.70 3.52
C LEU A 41 7.82 0.17 3.51
N ALA A 42 8.64 -0.56 4.27
CA ALA A 42 8.55 -2.02 4.35
C ALA A 42 7.16 -2.48 4.84
N ARG A 43 6.58 -1.76 5.81
CA ARG A 43 5.23 -2.07 6.30
C ARG A 43 4.16 -1.76 5.26
N LEU A 44 4.28 -0.66 4.52
CA LEU A 44 3.37 -0.32 3.43
C LEU A 44 3.42 -1.36 2.31
N GLU A 45 4.61 -1.84 1.95
CA GLU A 45 4.78 -2.91 0.96
C GLU A 45 4.05 -4.20 1.37
N GLU A 46 4.18 -4.62 2.64
CA GLU A 46 3.47 -5.79 3.17
C GLU A 46 1.94 -5.60 3.13
N MET A 47 1.45 -4.43 3.54
CA MET A 47 0.01 -4.14 3.54
C MET A 47 -0.57 -4.14 2.11
N VAL A 48 0.17 -3.58 1.17
CA VAL A 48 -0.16 -3.59 -0.26
C VAL A 48 -0.22 -5.01 -0.81
N ASP A 49 0.79 -5.85 -0.55
CA ASP A 49 0.82 -7.24 -1.01
C ASP A 49 -0.34 -8.06 -0.45
N ILE A 50 -0.64 -7.91 0.85
CA ILE A 50 -1.76 -8.62 1.49
C ILE A 50 -3.10 -8.22 0.88
N LEU A 51 -3.33 -6.92 0.67
CA LEU A 51 -4.59 -6.43 0.08
C LEU A 51 -4.72 -6.78 -1.39
N GLY A 52 -3.63 -6.71 -2.17
CA GLY A 52 -3.61 -7.15 -3.56
C GLY A 52 -4.03 -8.61 -3.71
N ARG A 53 -3.44 -9.51 -2.91
CA ARG A 53 -3.82 -10.93 -2.89
C ARG A 53 -5.25 -11.20 -2.42
N ARG A 54 -5.86 -10.28 -1.67
CA ARG A 54 -7.27 -10.40 -1.27
C ARG A 54 -8.19 -10.00 -2.41
N LEU A 55 -7.87 -8.91 -3.10
CA LEU A 55 -8.60 -8.46 -4.29
C LEU A 55 -8.55 -9.52 -5.41
N GLU A 56 -7.37 -10.08 -5.71
CA GLU A 56 -7.23 -11.15 -6.70
C GLU A 56 -8.14 -12.36 -6.40
N LYS A 57 -8.35 -12.70 -5.12
CA LYS A 57 -9.22 -13.81 -4.71
C LYS A 57 -10.71 -13.48 -4.72
N GLU A 58 -11.07 -12.21 -4.75
CA GLU A 58 -12.47 -11.75 -4.83
C GLU A 58 -12.94 -11.59 -6.28
N GLU A 59 -12.01 -11.54 -7.25
CA GLU A 59 -12.29 -11.49 -8.69
C GLU A 59 -12.53 -12.88 -9.35
N ASP A 60 -12.05 -13.97 -8.74
CA ASP A 60 -12.25 -15.38 -9.17
C ASP A 60 -13.57 -16.01 -8.65
#